data_AF-A0A497FSY8-F1
#
_entry.id   AF-A0A497FSY8-F1
#
_cell.length_a   1.000
_cell.length_b   1.000
_cell.length_c   1.000
_cell.angle_alpha   90.00
_cell.angle_beta   90.00
_cell.angle_gamma   90.00
#
_symmetry.space_group_name_H-M   'P 1'
#
loop_
_entity.id
_entity.type
_entity.pdbx_description
1 polymer ?
#
loop_
_entity_poly.entity_id
_entity_poly.type
_entity_poly.pdbx_seq_one_letter_code
_entity_poly.pdbx_strand_id
1 'polypeptide(L)'
;KRLSLFRDLDNRVVYPLKTYVHEYQEKVSVFLAPVKPDELVVISVKVADELGLEPVSLLLKVRKEKLESLTEKLAYLGLNLWYTVGNKVYRAEYGNVLEVKGGLSALIPVVIVVLNIFIIFISAVYQRRQEVVILSSVGVNPTHITMIFIAEALVLGIIASGIGYVLSVASYKVMAGLQAGLQVRQKVSAVWGIASIVVALTVAALGALYPAYKSAFIVVPSMLRRFRLESEVKRGVYEIPIPLKIPEGLIEDFIKFAEKWLNKSSRGAEVISDVLATEEEVVEGGKMRRIIFTYEYPDGMIRARTTNELEVFLPRGEKFWHLRLKCLPVRFSFPADAAYATTRLVRKLVLEWSSRVKIKLEEL
;
A
#
# COMPACT_ATOMS: atom_id res chain seq x y z
N LYS A 1 46.42 -3.63 62.97
CA LYS A 1 47.50 -2.67 62.59
C LYS A 1 48.24 -2.96 61.27
N ARG A 2 48.27 -4.17 60.68
CA ARG A 2 49.01 -4.43 59.41
C ARG A 2 48.22 -4.22 58.11
N LEU A 3 46.89 -4.14 58.16
CA LEU A 3 46.04 -3.97 56.96
C LEU A 3 46.08 -2.54 56.37
N SER A 4 46.43 -1.53 57.16
CA SER A 4 46.57 -0.14 56.72
C SER A 4 47.75 0.11 55.78
N LEU A 5 48.60 -0.90 55.57
CA LEU A 5 49.73 -0.87 54.63
C LEU A 5 49.32 -1.24 53.21
N PHE A 6 48.15 -1.87 53.02
CA PHE A 6 47.64 -2.26 51.71
C PHE A 6 46.82 -1.11 51.12
N ARG A 7 47.36 -0.50 50.06
CA ARG A 7 46.72 0.56 49.30
C ARG A 7 46.26 0.02 47.95
N ASP A 8 45.07 0.42 47.54
CA ASP A 8 44.51 0.13 46.22
C ASP A 8 45.20 0.98 45.14
N LEU A 9 44.88 0.73 43.86
CA LEU A 9 45.39 1.48 42.70
C LEU A 9 45.13 2.99 42.80
N ASP A 10 44.10 3.38 43.56
CA ASP A 10 43.68 4.76 43.81
C ASP A 10 44.42 5.40 45.01
N ASN A 11 45.41 4.70 45.57
CA ASN A 11 46.15 5.05 46.79
C ASN A 11 45.28 5.10 48.08
N ARG A 12 44.03 4.60 48.01
CA ARG A 12 43.10 4.45 49.13
C ARG A 12 43.39 3.16 49.89
N VAL A 13 43.14 3.14 51.20
CA VAL A 13 43.37 1.95 52.03
C VAL A 13 42.28 0.91 51.75
N VAL A 14 42.68 -0.34 51.53
CA VAL A 14 41.75 -1.46 51.27
C VAL A 14 41.09 -1.87 52.59
N TYR A 15 40.02 -1.18 52.97
CA TYR A 15 39.14 -1.58 54.05
C TYR A 15 37.90 -2.28 53.48
N PRO A 16 37.36 -3.31 54.16
CA PRO A 16 35.96 -3.68 53.94
C PRO A 16 35.09 -2.45 54.20
N LEU A 17 34.02 -2.30 53.43
CA LEU A 17 33.13 -1.15 53.53
C LEU A 17 31.99 -1.46 54.50
N LYS A 18 31.72 -0.51 55.39
CA LYS A 18 30.56 -0.46 56.27
C LYS A 18 29.43 0.24 55.51
N THR A 19 28.31 -0.45 55.40
CA THR A 19 27.11 0.06 54.77
C THR A 19 26.27 0.80 55.79
N TYR A 20 26.12 2.11 55.64
CA TYR A 20 25.19 2.94 56.41
C TYR A 20 23.90 3.07 55.61
N VAL A 21 22.82 2.54 56.17
CA VAL A 21 21.48 2.66 55.60
C VAL A 21 20.77 3.77 56.35
N HIS A 22 20.58 4.92 55.70
CA HIS A 22 19.81 6.05 56.23
C HIS A 22 18.47 6.11 55.50
N GLU A 23 17.40 5.86 56.24
CA GLU A 23 16.03 6.02 55.76
C GLU A 23 15.53 7.42 56.13
N TYR A 24 15.23 8.24 55.13
CA TYR A 24 14.68 9.58 55.32
C TYR A 24 13.58 9.83 54.29
N GLN A 25 12.37 10.17 54.76
CA GLN A 25 11.19 10.44 53.92
C GLN A 25 10.94 9.35 52.85
N GLU A 26 10.82 8.08 53.28
CA GLU A 26 10.56 6.92 52.41
C GLU A 26 11.63 6.67 51.31
N LYS A 27 12.78 7.34 51.38
CA LYS A 27 13.94 7.08 50.53
C LYS A 27 15.05 6.45 51.37
N VAL A 28 15.44 5.25 50.97
CA VAL A 28 16.59 4.55 51.54
C VAL A 28 17.84 5.03 50.83
N SER A 29 18.72 5.73 51.57
CA SER A 29 20.03 6.13 51.09
C SER A 29 21.10 5.23 51.70
N VAL A 30 21.95 4.67 50.85
CA VAL A 30 23.01 3.74 51.24
C VAL A 30 24.36 4.41 51.04
N PHE A 31 25.11 4.62 52.11
CA PHE A 31 26.47 5.17 52.08
C PHE A 31 27.48 4.11 52.50
N LEU A 32 28.57 3.99 51.74
CA LEU A 32 29.67 3.08 52.05
C LEU A 32 30.80 3.88 52.69
N ALA A 33 31.24 3.49 53.88
CA ALA A 33 32.42 4.08 54.53
C ALA A 33 33.43 2.97 54.93
N PRO A 34 34.74 3.24 54.96
CA PRO A 34 35.73 2.24 55.34
C PRO A 34 35.55 1.77 56.80
N VAL A 35 35.58 0.46 57.03
CA VAL A 35 35.57 -0.14 58.37
C VAL A 35 36.89 0.13 59.08
N LYS A 36 36.83 0.61 60.33
CA LYS A 36 38.04 0.81 61.14
C LYS A 36 38.67 -0.55 61.50
N PRO A 37 40.01 -0.65 61.63
CA PRO A 37 40.68 -1.91 61.97
C PRO A 37 40.15 -2.61 63.23
N ASP A 38 39.63 -1.85 64.19
CA ASP A 38 39.13 -2.35 65.47
C ASP A 38 37.70 -2.91 65.37
N GLU A 39 37.00 -2.63 64.26
CA GLU A 39 35.65 -3.12 63.95
C GLU A 39 35.69 -4.31 62.96
N LEU A 40 36.88 -4.74 62.52
CA LEU A 40 37.04 -5.82 61.54
C LEU A 40 37.20 -7.18 62.21
N VAL A 41 36.27 -8.08 61.93
CA VAL A 41 36.33 -9.49 62.33
C VAL A 41 36.51 -10.38 61.11
N VAL A 42 37.51 -11.25 61.13
CA VAL A 42 37.78 -12.22 60.04
C VAL A 42 37.37 -13.61 60.54
N ILE A 43 36.36 -14.19 59.90
CA ILE A 43 35.83 -15.52 60.21
C ILE A 43 35.82 -16.42 58.98
N SER A 44 35.73 -17.73 59.20
CA SER A 44 35.51 -18.67 58.10
C SER A 44 34.07 -18.58 57.60
N VAL A 45 33.85 -18.95 56.33
CA VAL A 45 32.51 -18.98 55.72
C VAL A 45 31.56 -19.90 56.49
N LYS A 46 32.06 -21.02 57.05
CA LYS A 46 31.25 -21.94 57.86
C LYS A 46 30.72 -21.28 59.13
N VAL A 47 31.57 -20.54 59.83
CA VAL A 47 31.19 -19.81 61.04
C VAL A 47 30.24 -18.66 60.71
N ALA A 48 30.40 -18.01 59.55
CA ALA A 48 29.47 -16.97 59.11
C ALA A 48 28.06 -17.53 58.85
N ASP A 49 27.98 -18.73 58.26
CA ASP A 49 26.73 -19.44 57.99
C ASP A 49 26.05 -19.90 59.30
N GLU A 50 26.82 -20.45 60.26
CA GLU A 50 26.32 -20.80 61.60
C GLU A 50 25.79 -19.58 62.37
N LEU A 51 26.33 -18.40 62.11
CA LEU A 51 25.88 -17.12 62.70
C LEU A 51 24.72 -16.48 61.93
N GLY A 52 24.25 -17.07 60.82
CA GLY A 52 23.17 -16.53 60.01
C GLY A 52 23.50 -15.19 59.32
N LEU A 53 24.77 -14.94 58.99
CA LEU A 53 25.20 -13.70 58.35
C LEU A 53 24.94 -13.74 56.84
N GLU A 54 24.28 -12.71 56.31
CA GLU A 54 24.02 -12.58 54.87
C GLU A 54 25.18 -11.88 54.13
N PRO A 55 25.60 -12.39 52.95
CA PRO A 55 26.67 -11.78 52.18
C PRO A 55 26.19 -10.51 51.46
N VAL A 56 26.79 -9.37 51.80
CA VAL A 56 26.51 -8.06 51.16
C VAL A 56 27.33 -7.86 49.87
N SER A 57 28.54 -8.44 49.80
CA SER A 57 29.41 -8.34 48.63
C SER A 57 30.24 -9.62 48.47
N LEU A 58 30.39 -10.10 47.24
CA LEU A 58 31.17 -11.30 46.93
C LEU A 58 32.37 -10.94 46.03
N LEU A 59 33.56 -11.36 46.45
CA LEU A 59 34.78 -11.26 45.65
C LEU A 59 35.11 -12.64 45.09
N LEU A 60 35.04 -12.76 43.76
CA LEU A 60 35.27 -14.02 43.06
C LEU A 60 36.50 -13.91 42.16
N LYS A 61 37.44 -14.85 42.30
CA LYS A 61 38.56 -14.99 41.36
C LYS A 61 38.16 -15.92 40.23
N VAL A 62 38.07 -15.37 39.02
CA VAL A 62 37.59 -16.10 37.83
C VAL A 62 38.73 -16.20 36.80
N ARG A 63 38.76 -17.28 36.03
CA ARG A 63 39.69 -17.42 34.90
C ARG A 63 39.32 -16.43 33.79
N LYS A 64 40.32 -15.85 33.14
CA LYS A 64 40.15 -14.79 32.14
C LYS A 64 39.20 -15.21 31.01
N GLU A 65 39.25 -16.46 30.56
CA GLU A 65 38.43 -16.95 29.44
C GLU A 65 36.92 -16.95 29.76
N LYS A 66 36.55 -17.07 31.04
CA LYS A 66 35.15 -17.12 31.47
C LYS A 66 34.62 -15.77 31.95
N LEU A 67 35.48 -14.77 32.08
CA LEU A 67 35.16 -13.52 32.72
C LEU A 67 34.04 -12.77 32.01
N GLU A 68 34.12 -12.63 30.68
CA GLU A 68 33.09 -11.93 29.89
C GLU A 68 31.74 -12.64 29.96
N SER A 69 31.68 -13.94 29.66
CA SER A 69 30.43 -14.71 29.69
C SER A 69 29.76 -14.76 31.08
N LEU A 70 30.55 -14.79 32.15
CA LEU A 70 30.04 -14.78 33.51
C LEU A 70 29.53 -13.39 33.89
N THR A 71 30.29 -12.34 33.55
CA THR A 71 29.91 -10.96 33.81
C THR A 71 28.63 -10.60 33.07
N GLU A 72 28.48 -11.05 31.82
CA GLU A 72 27.25 -10.86 31.05
C GLU A 72 26.04 -11.52 31.72
N LYS A 73 26.17 -12.79 32.13
CA LYS A 73 25.10 -13.55 32.82
C LYS A 73 24.72 -12.93 34.17
N LEU A 74 25.70 -12.51 34.96
CA LEU A 74 25.46 -11.89 36.25
C LEU A 74 24.89 -10.48 36.09
N ALA A 75 25.30 -9.73 35.07
CA ALA A 75 24.71 -8.44 34.75
C ALA A 75 23.25 -8.62 34.37
N TYR A 76 22.88 -9.63 33.56
CA TYR A 76 21.47 -9.95 33.25
C TYR A 76 20.62 -10.27 34.48
N LEU A 77 21.21 -10.71 35.59
CA LEU A 77 20.50 -10.92 36.87
C LEU A 77 20.27 -9.61 37.64
N GLY A 78 20.67 -8.46 37.09
CA GLY A 78 20.52 -7.14 37.70
C GLY A 78 21.60 -6.81 38.73
N LEU A 79 22.70 -7.58 38.77
CA LEU A 79 23.79 -7.33 39.70
C LEU A 79 24.72 -6.24 39.16
N ASN A 80 25.11 -5.31 40.03
CA ASN A 80 26.16 -4.34 39.74
C ASN A 80 27.52 -5.02 39.93
N LEU A 81 28.30 -5.14 38.86
CA LEU A 81 29.55 -5.87 38.86
C LEU A 81 30.71 -4.93 38.58
N TRP A 82 31.76 -5.07 39.38
CA TRP A 82 33.07 -4.50 39.10
C TRP A 82 34.03 -5.65 38.87
N TYR A 83 34.76 -5.60 37.76
CA TYR A 83 35.76 -6.62 37.43
C TYR A 83 37.04 -5.98 36.92
N THR A 84 38.17 -6.61 37.22
CA THR A 84 39.50 -6.09 36.90
C THR A 84 40.15 -6.99 35.85
N VAL A 85 40.60 -6.40 34.75
CA VAL A 85 41.39 -7.10 33.72
C VAL A 85 42.70 -6.36 33.52
N GLY A 86 43.81 -7.01 33.88
CA GLY A 86 45.12 -6.36 33.92
C GLY A 86 45.12 -5.25 34.97
N ASN A 87 45.42 -4.02 34.55
CA ASN A 87 45.50 -2.85 35.43
C ASN A 87 44.31 -1.87 35.28
N LYS A 88 43.19 -2.35 34.71
CA LYS A 88 41.98 -1.55 34.48
C LYS A 88 40.78 -2.18 35.17
N VAL A 89 39.98 -1.34 35.82
CA VAL A 89 38.70 -1.71 36.44
C VAL A 89 37.58 -1.37 35.46
N TYR A 90 36.69 -2.33 35.24
CA TYR A 90 35.51 -2.20 34.40
C TYR A 90 34.26 -2.38 35.27
N ARG A 91 33.21 -1.62 34.95
CA ARG A 91 31.89 -1.76 35.56
C ARG A 91 30.93 -2.34 34.52
N ALA A 92 30.26 -3.43 34.88
CA ALA A 92 29.20 -4.03 34.09
C ALA A 92 27.89 -3.92 34.87
N GLU A 93 26.88 -3.36 34.20
CA GLU A 93 25.53 -3.20 34.73
C GLU A 93 24.52 -3.49 33.61
N TYR A 94 23.35 -3.99 33.98
CA TYR A 94 22.25 -4.10 33.03
C TYR A 94 21.65 -2.70 32.81
N GLY A 95 22.01 -2.09 31.68
CA GLY A 95 21.56 -0.75 31.32
C GLY A 95 20.05 -0.68 31.04
N ASN A 96 19.53 0.55 31.01
CA ASN A 96 18.11 0.81 30.73
C ASN A 96 17.70 0.28 29.35
N VAL A 97 16.69 -0.59 29.32
CA VAL A 97 16.06 -1.04 28.07
C VAL A 97 15.23 0.12 27.53
N LEU A 98 15.72 0.78 26.47
CA LEU A 98 14.89 1.68 25.67
C LEU A 98 13.90 0.84 24.85
N GLU A 99 12.74 0.55 25.43
CA GLU A 99 11.63 -0.05 24.70
C GLU A 99 10.99 1.01 23.79
N VAL A 100 11.51 1.12 22.56
CA VAL A 100 10.83 1.90 21.51
C VAL A 100 9.58 1.13 21.11
N LYS A 101 8.46 1.43 21.77
CA LYS A 101 7.15 1.00 21.30
C LYS A 101 6.88 1.76 20.00
N GLY A 102 6.91 1.05 18.88
CA GLY A 102 6.55 1.59 17.57
C GLY A 102 5.13 2.15 17.63
N GLY A 103 5.01 3.46 17.84
CA GLY A 103 3.75 4.17 17.91
C GLY A 103 3.20 4.49 16.52
N LEU A 104 2.66 5.70 16.36
CA LEU A 104 2.12 6.24 15.10
C LEU A 104 3.09 6.13 13.91
N SER A 105 4.41 6.11 14.15
CA SER A 105 5.43 6.00 13.09
C SER A 105 5.37 4.67 12.32
N ALA A 106 4.90 3.58 12.94
CA ALA A 106 4.70 2.30 12.27
C ALA A 106 3.37 2.24 11.48
N LEU A 107 2.41 3.11 11.80
CA LEU A 107 1.09 3.13 11.16
C LEU A 107 1.18 3.58 9.69
N ILE A 108 2.01 4.60 9.40
CA ILE A 108 2.13 5.16 8.05
C ILE A 108 2.60 4.11 7.04
N PRO A 109 3.72 3.37 7.25
CA PRO A 109 4.13 2.30 6.34
C PRO A 109 3.08 1.20 6.20
N VAL A 110 2.41 0.82 7.27
CA VAL A 110 1.36 -0.22 7.23
C VAL A 110 0.21 0.20 6.32
N VAL A 111 -0.27 1.44 6.44
CA VAL A 111 -1.34 1.97 5.59
C VAL A 111 -0.92 1.99 4.11
N ILE A 112 0.31 2.41 3.83
CA ILE A 112 0.85 2.41 2.47
C ILE A 112 0.87 0.99 1.89
N VAL A 113 1.33 0.00 2.66
CA VAL A 113 1.35 -1.41 2.23
C VAL A 113 -0.06 -1.93 1.98
N VAL A 114 -1.02 -1.64 2.86
CA VAL A 114 -2.43 -2.07 2.68
C VAL A 114 -3.03 -1.47 1.41
N LEU A 115 -2.83 -0.18 1.16
CA LEU A 115 -3.29 0.49 -0.05
C LEU A 115 -2.63 -0.09 -1.31
N ASN A 116 -1.34 -0.42 -1.24
CA ASN A 116 -0.61 -1.00 -2.35
C ASN A 116 -1.15 -2.40 -2.71
N ILE A 117 -1.37 -3.25 -1.70
CA ILE A 117 -1.99 -4.56 -1.87
C ILE A 117 -3.38 -4.41 -2.51
N PHE A 118 -4.18 -3.46 -2.03
CA PHE A 118 -5.51 -3.18 -2.59
C PHE A 118 -5.44 -2.80 -4.08
N ILE A 119 -4.50 -1.94 -4.46
CA ILE A 119 -4.31 -1.53 -5.86
C ILE A 119 -3.87 -2.71 -6.73
N ILE A 120 -2.94 -3.54 -6.25
CA ILE A 120 -2.46 -4.72 -6.99
C ILE A 120 -3.59 -5.70 -7.26
N PHE A 121 -4.42 -6.02 -6.26
CA PHE A 121 -5.52 -6.97 -6.44
C PHE A 121 -6.61 -6.44 -7.38
N ILE A 122 -6.94 -5.14 -7.33
CA ILE A 122 -7.86 -4.56 -8.30
C ILE A 122 -7.29 -4.67 -9.72
N SER A 123 -6.01 -4.36 -9.91
CA SER A 123 -5.35 -4.44 -11.21
C SER A 123 -5.31 -5.89 -11.75
N ALA A 124 -4.99 -6.86 -10.88
CA ALA A 124 -4.96 -8.27 -11.25
C ALA A 124 -6.32 -8.79 -11.72
N VAL A 125 -7.40 -8.46 -10.99
CA VAL A 125 -8.77 -8.82 -11.40
C VAL A 125 -9.16 -8.13 -12.70
N TYR A 126 -8.70 -6.89 -12.90
CA TYR A 126 -8.97 -6.13 -14.13
C TYR A 126 -8.38 -6.81 -15.37
N GLN A 127 -7.12 -7.24 -15.27
CA GLN A 127 -6.43 -7.91 -16.37
C GLN A 127 -7.09 -9.26 -16.73
N ARG A 128 -7.66 -9.95 -15.74
CA ARG A 128 -8.32 -11.26 -15.94
C ARG A 128 -9.81 -11.17 -16.25
N ARG A 129 -10.33 -9.98 -16.61
CA ARG A 129 -11.74 -9.82 -17.00
C ARG A 129 -12.15 -10.66 -18.22
N GLN A 130 -11.23 -10.94 -19.14
CA GLN A 130 -11.52 -11.81 -20.28
C GLN A 130 -11.83 -13.25 -19.85
N GLU A 131 -11.16 -13.76 -18.82
CA GLU A 131 -11.43 -15.08 -18.25
C GLU A 131 -12.84 -15.13 -17.65
N VAL A 132 -13.29 -14.03 -17.01
CA VAL A 132 -14.65 -13.88 -16.48
C VAL A 132 -15.70 -13.94 -17.59
N VAL A 133 -15.43 -13.29 -18.74
CA VAL A 133 -16.31 -13.38 -19.93
C VAL A 133 -16.41 -14.83 -20.40
N ILE A 134 -15.29 -15.53 -20.51
CA ILE A 134 -15.24 -16.92 -20.99
C ILE A 134 -16.01 -17.84 -20.05
N LEU A 135 -15.75 -17.75 -18.73
CA LEU A 135 -16.43 -18.56 -17.72
C LEU A 135 -17.93 -18.29 -17.66
N SER A 136 -18.35 -17.03 -17.75
CA SER A 136 -19.77 -16.67 -17.80
C SER A 136 -20.45 -17.12 -19.09
N SER A 137 -19.72 -17.18 -20.21
CA SER A 137 -20.23 -17.70 -21.49
C SER A 137 -20.45 -19.22 -21.46
N VAL A 138 -19.68 -19.95 -20.64
CA VAL A 138 -19.89 -21.38 -20.36
C VAL A 138 -21.05 -21.61 -19.37
N GLY A 139 -21.58 -20.55 -18.76
CA GLY A 139 -22.73 -20.60 -17.85
C GLY A 139 -22.37 -20.64 -16.37
N VAL A 140 -21.11 -20.34 -15.99
CA VAL A 140 -20.72 -20.26 -14.58
C VAL A 140 -21.38 -19.04 -13.92
N ASN A 141 -21.99 -19.25 -12.76
CA ASN A 141 -22.61 -18.18 -11.99
C ASN A 141 -21.55 -17.16 -11.51
N PRO A 142 -21.77 -15.84 -11.69
CA PRO A 142 -20.86 -14.76 -11.25
C PRO A 142 -20.34 -14.89 -9.81
N THR A 143 -21.13 -15.46 -8.91
CA THR A 143 -20.74 -15.71 -7.52
C THR A 143 -19.62 -16.77 -7.40
N HIS A 144 -19.69 -17.84 -8.19
CA HIS A 144 -18.65 -18.88 -8.23
C HIS A 144 -17.34 -18.34 -8.82
N ILE A 145 -17.44 -17.49 -9.84
CA ILE A 145 -16.26 -16.81 -10.41
C ILE A 145 -15.58 -15.95 -9.33
N THR A 146 -16.38 -15.20 -8.56
CA THR A 146 -15.88 -14.37 -7.47
C THR A 146 -15.22 -15.21 -6.36
N MET A 147 -15.78 -16.36 -6.00
CA MET A 147 -15.19 -17.29 -5.04
C MET A 147 -13.81 -17.80 -5.48
N ILE A 148 -13.61 -18.08 -6.77
CA ILE A 148 -12.31 -18.52 -7.30
C ILE A 148 -11.24 -17.44 -7.08
N PHE A 149 -11.55 -16.18 -7.40
CA PHE A 149 -10.62 -15.06 -7.19
C PHE A 149 -10.30 -14.82 -5.71
N ILE A 150 -11.30 -14.96 -4.82
CA ILE A 150 -11.07 -14.86 -3.38
C ILE A 150 -10.17 -16.00 -2.90
N ALA A 151 -10.41 -17.23 -3.36
CA ALA A 151 -9.58 -18.38 -3.01
C ALA A 151 -8.12 -18.18 -3.44
N GLU A 152 -7.89 -17.68 -4.66
CA GLU A 152 -6.54 -17.34 -5.13
C GLU A 152 -5.88 -16.28 -4.25
N ALA A 153 -6.60 -15.21 -3.92
CA ALA A 153 -6.09 -14.14 -3.07
C ALA A 153 -5.74 -14.62 -1.66
N LEU A 154 -6.52 -15.54 -1.09
CA LEU A 154 -6.23 -16.16 0.21
C LEU A 154 -4.98 -17.02 0.15
N VAL A 155 -4.81 -17.87 -0.86
CA VAL A 155 -3.61 -18.69 -1.04
C VAL A 155 -2.37 -17.81 -1.19
N LEU A 156 -2.44 -16.76 -2.01
CA LEU A 156 -1.35 -15.79 -2.15
C LEU A 156 -1.06 -15.07 -0.83
N GLY A 157 -2.09 -14.68 -0.07
CA GLY A 157 -1.95 -14.06 1.24
C GLY A 157 -1.22 -14.94 2.25
N ILE A 158 -1.53 -16.25 2.30
CA ILE A 158 -0.86 -17.21 3.19
C ILE A 158 0.62 -17.36 2.83
N ILE A 159 0.92 -17.58 1.53
CA ILE A 159 2.29 -17.76 1.05
C ILE A 159 3.12 -16.49 1.31
N ALA A 160 2.57 -15.33 0.95
CA ALA A 160 3.24 -14.04 1.14
C ALA A 160 3.48 -13.74 2.63
N SER A 161 2.53 -14.06 3.51
CA SER A 161 2.69 -13.86 4.95
C SER A 161 3.79 -14.75 5.53
N GLY A 162 3.86 -16.02 5.13
CA GLY A 162 4.93 -16.93 5.55
C GLY A 162 6.32 -16.42 5.13
N ILE A 163 6.46 -16.02 3.86
CA ILE A 163 7.73 -15.45 3.35
C ILE A 163 8.07 -14.14 4.07
N GLY A 164 7.09 -13.26 4.25
CA GLY A 164 7.27 -11.97 4.93
C GLY A 164 7.69 -12.14 6.39
N TYR A 165 7.12 -13.11 7.11
CA TYR A 165 7.51 -13.42 8.48
C TYR A 165 8.97 -13.89 8.57
N VAL A 166 9.39 -14.80 7.69
CA VAL A 166 10.78 -15.28 7.65
C VAL A 166 11.75 -14.13 7.33
N LEU A 167 11.41 -13.29 6.36
CA LEU A 167 12.20 -12.09 6.02
C LEU A 167 12.27 -11.10 7.19
N SER A 168 11.16 -10.89 7.91
CA SER A 168 11.12 -10.04 9.10
C SER A 168 11.98 -10.58 10.25
N VAL A 169 12.14 -11.90 10.38
CA VAL A 169 13.04 -12.48 11.38
C VAL A 169 14.50 -12.37 10.91
N ALA A 170 14.74 -12.60 9.62
CA ALA A 170 16.07 -12.47 9.03
C ALA A 170 16.62 -11.04 9.11
N SER A 171 15.76 -10.02 9.05
CA SER A 171 16.18 -8.61 9.12
C SER A 171 16.88 -8.27 10.44
N TYR A 172 16.57 -8.95 11.55
CA TYR A 172 17.28 -8.76 12.82
C TYR A 172 18.78 -9.13 12.70
N LYS A 173 19.10 -10.18 11.93
CA LYS A 173 20.50 -10.59 11.69
C LYS A 173 21.22 -9.57 10.82
N VAL A 174 20.52 -9.03 9.81
CA VAL A 174 21.06 -7.97 8.95
C VAL A 174 21.36 -6.71 9.76
N MET A 175 20.44 -6.28 10.62
CA MET A 175 20.65 -5.12 11.49
C MET A 175 21.80 -5.32 12.47
N ALA A 176 21.95 -6.53 13.04
CA ALA A 176 23.08 -6.85 13.91
C ALA A 176 24.43 -6.77 13.18
N GLY A 177 24.48 -7.13 11.90
CA GLY A 177 25.69 -7.03 11.07
C GLY A 177 26.09 -5.59 10.73
N LEU A 178 25.15 -4.64 10.73
CA LEU A 178 25.38 -3.23 10.42
C LEU A 178 26.01 -2.42 11.57
N GLN A 179 26.31 -3.04 12.71
CA GLN A 179 26.93 -2.40 13.90
C GLN A 179 26.25 -1.09 14.34
N ALA A 180 24.97 -0.88 14.01
CA ALA A 180 24.16 0.11 14.70
C ALA A 180 24.14 -0.34 16.16
N GLY A 181 24.76 0.41 17.08
CA GLY A 181 25.06 0.04 18.47
C GLY A 181 23.87 -0.28 19.40
N LEU A 182 22.77 -0.76 18.84
CA LEU A 182 21.57 -1.27 19.47
C LEU A 182 21.59 -2.79 19.36
N GLN A 183 21.84 -3.48 20.47
CA GLN A 183 21.55 -4.91 20.55
C GLN A 183 20.02 -5.10 20.51
N VAL A 184 19.49 -5.31 19.32
CA VAL A 184 18.05 -5.51 19.11
C VAL A 184 17.68 -6.92 19.59
N ARG A 185 17.03 -7.00 20.75
CA ARG A 185 16.49 -8.26 21.25
C ARG A 185 15.36 -8.72 20.33
N GLN A 186 15.48 -9.93 19.80
CA GLN A 186 14.42 -10.56 19.03
C GLN A 186 13.24 -10.89 19.96
N LYS A 187 12.21 -10.04 19.97
CA LYS A 187 10.92 -10.36 20.60
C LYS A 187 10.09 -11.17 19.59
N VAL A 188 10.48 -12.42 19.36
CA VAL A 188 9.67 -13.36 18.57
C VAL A 188 8.49 -13.78 19.43
N SER A 189 7.32 -13.21 19.18
CA SER A 189 6.08 -13.58 19.84
C SER A 189 5.14 -14.22 18.82
N ALA A 190 4.67 -15.42 19.15
CA ALA A 190 3.73 -16.16 18.31
C ALA A 190 2.44 -15.37 18.06
N VAL A 191 2.01 -14.54 19.02
CA VAL A 191 0.81 -13.71 18.90
C VAL A 191 0.94 -12.70 17.76
N TRP A 192 2.10 -12.06 17.62
CA TRP A 192 2.35 -11.07 16.57
C TRP A 192 2.51 -11.72 15.19
N GLY A 193 3.04 -12.95 15.13
CA GLY A 193 3.06 -13.75 13.90
C GLY A 193 1.65 -14.14 13.44
N ILE A 194 0.79 -14.59 14.36
CA ILE A 194 -0.61 -14.90 14.02
C ILE A 194 -1.36 -13.63 13.60
N ALA A 195 -1.16 -12.52 14.32
CA ALA A 195 -1.79 -11.24 13.98
C ALA A 195 -1.38 -10.75 12.58
N SER A 196 -0.12 -10.89 12.18
CA SER A 196 0.33 -10.47 10.85
C SER A 196 -0.28 -11.34 9.73
N ILE A 197 -0.44 -12.65 9.95
CA ILE A 197 -1.13 -13.55 9.02
C ILE A 197 -2.60 -13.14 8.87
N VAL A 198 -3.30 -12.92 9.98
CA VAL A 198 -4.71 -12.51 9.96
C VAL A 198 -4.90 -11.18 9.23
N VAL A 199 -4.02 -10.20 9.48
CA VAL A 199 -4.06 -8.91 8.78
C VAL A 199 -3.80 -9.09 7.28
N ALA A 200 -2.78 -9.86 6.90
CA ALA A 200 -2.47 -10.11 5.49
C ALA A 200 -3.64 -10.79 4.75
N LEU A 201 -4.24 -11.81 5.37
CA LEU A 201 -5.41 -12.51 4.86
C LEU A 201 -6.62 -11.57 4.68
N THR A 202 -6.89 -10.74 5.70
CA THR A 202 -8.01 -9.79 5.67
C THR A 202 -7.84 -8.78 4.55
N VAL A 203 -6.65 -8.22 4.41
CA VAL A 203 -6.34 -7.22 3.38
C VAL A 203 -6.40 -7.83 1.98
N ALA A 204 -5.83 -9.03 1.78
CA ALA A 204 -5.90 -9.73 0.50
C ALA A 204 -7.35 -10.07 0.11
N ALA A 205 -8.14 -10.57 1.07
CA ALA A 205 -9.56 -10.88 0.86
C ALA A 205 -10.37 -9.63 0.50
N LEU A 206 -10.21 -8.52 1.25
CA LEU A 206 -10.89 -7.26 0.96
C LEU A 206 -10.48 -6.67 -0.39
N GLY A 207 -9.19 -6.76 -0.73
CA GLY A 207 -8.65 -6.31 -2.02
C GLY A 207 -9.17 -7.11 -3.21
N ALA A 208 -9.40 -8.41 -3.05
CA ALA A 208 -9.96 -9.26 -4.10
C ALA A 208 -11.50 -9.16 -4.19
N LEU A 209 -12.19 -9.06 -3.05
CA LEU A 209 -13.65 -9.08 -2.97
C LEU A 209 -14.30 -7.92 -3.73
N TYR A 210 -13.82 -6.69 -3.51
CA TYR A 210 -14.39 -5.48 -4.12
C TYR A 210 -14.38 -5.49 -5.67
N PRO A 211 -13.24 -5.69 -6.36
CA PRO A 211 -13.18 -5.72 -7.81
C PRO A 211 -13.81 -6.98 -8.41
N ALA A 212 -13.72 -8.14 -7.74
CA ALA A 212 -14.26 -9.39 -8.25
C ALA A 212 -15.79 -9.35 -8.30
N TYR A 213 -16.44 -8.90 -7.22
CA TYR A 213 -17.88 -8.72 -7.20
C TYR A 213 -18.31 -7.74 -8.31
N LYS A 214 -17.72 -6.55 -8.35
CA LYS A 214 -18.10 -5.52 -9.35
C LYS A 214 -17.87 -5.98 -10.80
N SER A 215 -16.78 -6.68 -11.08
CA SER A 215 -16.47 -7.15 -12.44
C SER A 215 -17.38 -8.31 -12.86
N ALA A 216 -17.73 -9.21 -11.94
CA ALA A 216 -18.60 -10.34 -12.22
C ALA A 216 -20.01 -9.91 -12.68
N PHE A 217 -20.53 -8.76 -12.21
CA PHE A 217 -21.83 -8.22 -12.65
C PHE A 217 -21.76 -7.39 -13.95
N ILE A 218 -20.67 -6.67 -14.19
CA ILE A 218 -20.53 -5.82 -15.39
C ILE A 218 -20.33 -6.67 -16.65
N VAL A 219 -19.72 -7.84 -16.50
CA VAL A 219 -19.25 -8.67 -17.62
C VAL A 219 -20.29 -9.71 -18.08
N VAL A 220 -21.41 -9.88 -17.38
CA VAL A 220 -22.42 -10.89 -17.74
C VAL A 220 -23.01 -10.59 -19.13
N PRO A 221 -22.89 -11.50 -20.12
CA PRO A 221 -23.35 -11.27 -21.50
C PRO A 221 -24.83 -10.90 -21.62
N SER A 222 -25.66 -11.32 -20.66
CA SER A 222 -27.09 -10.99 -20.61
C SER A 222 -27.35 -9.48 -20.46
N MET A 223 -26.44 -8.74 -19.81
CA MET A 223 -26.50 -7.27 -19.69
C MET A 223 -26.04 -6.57 -20.96
N LEU A 224 -25.07 -7.14 -21.68
CA LEU A 224 -24.61 -6.64 -22.99
C LEU A 224 -25.66 -6.85 -24.10
N ARG A 225 -26.62 -7.77 -23.90
CA ARG A 225 -27.63 -8.13 -24.91
C ARG A 225 -28.61 -7.00 -25.27
N ARG A 226 -28.69 -5.91 -24.51
CA ARG A 226 -29.63 -4.82 -24.81
C ARG A 226 -29.20 -3.90 -25.96
N PHE A 227 -27.95 -3.97 -26.43
CA PHE A 227 -27.53 -3.14 -27.56
C PHE A 227 -26.37 -3.79 -28.35
N ARG A 228 -26.66 -4.40 -29.51
CA ARG A 228 -25.63 -4.69 -30.51
C ARG A 228 -25.30 -3.38 -31.22
N LEU A 229 -24.05 -2.93 -31.10
CA LEU A 229 -23.49 -1.95 -32.01
C LEU A 229 -23.49 -2.56 -33.41
N GLU A 230 -24.35 -2.06 -34.29
CA GLU A 230 -24.16 -2.22 -35.73
C GLU A 230 -22.97 -1.36 -36.13
N SER A 231 -21.77 -1.90 -35.95
CA SER A 231 -20.52 -1.23 -36.30
C SER A 231 -19.74 -2.11 -37.25
N GLU A 232 -19.37 -1.57 -38.41
CA GLU A 232 -18.36 -2.21 -39.24
C GLU A 232 -16.99 -1.90 -38.65
N VAL A 233 -16.19 -2.94 -38.40
CA VAL A 233 -14.81 -2.79 -37.93
C VAL A 233 -13.89 -2.94 -39.12
N LYS A 234 -13.28 -1.84 -39.57
CA LYS A 234 -12.29 -1.84 -40.65
C LYS A 234 -10.94 -1.43 -40.10
N ARG A 235 -9.94 -2.33 -40.17
CA ARG A 235 -8.56 -2.08 -39.71
C ARG A 235 -8.47 -1.49 -38.28
N GLY A 236 -9.35 -1.92 -37.37
CA GLY A 236 -9.40 -1.45 -35.98
C GLY A 236 -10.15 -0.14 -35.75
N VAL A 237 -10.64 0.52 -36.81
CA VAL A 237 -11.55 1.66 -36.72
C VAL A 237 -12.98 1.14 -36.68
N TYR A 238 -13.74 1.59 -35.69
CA TYR A 238 -15.17 1.31 -35.57
C TYR A 238 -15.94 2.37 -36.33
N GLU A 239 -16.61 1.98 -37.41
CA GLU A 239 -17.51 2.84 -38.18
C GLU A 239 -18.95 2.63 -37.70
N ILE A 240 -19.54 3.68 -37.14
CA ILE A 240 -20.83 3.60 -36.44
C ILE A 240 -21.77 4.63 -37.05
N PRO A 241 -22.86 4.21 -37.71
CA PRO A 241 -23.85 5.14 -38.24
C PRO A 241 -24.64 5.77 -37.09
N ILE A 242 -24.77 7.10 -37.12
CA ILE A 242 -25.52 7.86 -36.13
C ILE A 242 -26.87 8.25 -36.75
N PRO A 243 -28.02 7.82 -36.17
CA PRO A 243 -29.33 8.02 -36.78
C PRO A 243 -29.85 9.45 -36.56
N LEU A 244 -29.18 10.45 -37.14
CA LEU A 244 -29.59 11.84 -37.18
C LEU A 244 -29.53 12.34 -38.63
N LYS A 245 -30.61 12.99 -39.06
CA LYS A 245 -30.68 13.68 -40.35
C LYS A 245 -30.71 15.18 -40.10
N ILE A 246 -29.79 15.93 -40.68
CA ILE A 246 -29.72 17.39 -40.53
C ILE A 246 -30.10 18.05 -41.85
N PRO A 247 -31.08 18.97 -41.90
CA PRO A 247 -31.39 19.74 -43.10
C PRO A 247 -30.19 20.57 -43.57
N GLU A 248 -30.04 20.74 -44.89
CA GLU A 248 -28.88 21.44 -45.48
C GLU A 248 -28.62 22.83 -44.87
N GLY A 249 -29.67 23.61 -44.59
CA GLY A 249 -29.56 24.96 -44.02
C GLY A 249 -29.16 25.04 -42.55
N LEU A 250 -29.13 23.92 -41.81
CA LEU A 250 -28.82 23.90 -40.37
C LEU A 250 -27.43 23.31 -40.07
N ILE A 251 -26.62 23.05 -41.09
CA ILE A 251 -25.31 22.42 -40.90
C ILE A 251 -24.35 23.30 -40.08
N GLU A 252 -24.29 24.61 -40.37
CA GLU A 252 -23.40 25.51 -39.64
C GLU A 252 -23.79 25.65 -38.17
N ASP A 253 -25.10 25.70 -37.89
CA ASP A 253 -25.60 25.74 -36.52
C ASP A 253 -25.27 24.43 -35.78
N PHE A 254 -25.36 23.29 -36.46
CA PHE A 254 -24.97 22.01 -35.88
C PHE A 254 -23.47 21.94 -35.58
N ILE A 255 -22.61 22.35 -36.52
CA ILE A 255 -21.15 22.34 -36.30
C ILE A 255 -20.78 23.25 -35.14
N LYS A 256 -21.28 24.50 -35.11
CA LYS A 256 -21.06 25.43 -34.00
C LYS A 256 -21.58 24.89 -32.67
N PHE A 257 -22.75 24.24 -32.69
CA PHE A 257 -23.30 23.60 -31.50
C PHE A 257 -22.44 22.44 -31.02
N ALA A 258 -22.04 21.53 -31.92
CA ALA A 258 -21.26 20.35 -31.61
C ALA A 258 -19.89 20.72 -31.05
N GLU A 259 -19.21 21.68 -31.68
CA GLU A 259 -17.93 22.20 -31.20
C GLU A 259 -18.05 22.81 -29.80
N LYS A 260 -19.04 23.69 -29.59
CA LYS A 260 -19.31 24.30 -28.28
C LYS A 260 -19.70 23.27 -27.23
N TRP A 261 -20.47 22.25 -27.62
CA TRP A 261 -20.91 21.17 -26.75
C TRP A 261 -19.73 20.30 -26.33
N LEU A 262 -18.88 19.87 -27.28
CA LEU A 262 -17.69 19.07 -27.00
C LEU A 262 -16.71 19.82 -26.10
N ASN A 263 -16.44 21.09 -26.38
CA ASN A 263 -15.56 21.92 -25.56
C ASN A 263 -16.10 22.15 -24.13
N LYS A 264 -17.43 22.20 -23.96
CA LYS A 264 -18.06 22.39 -22.64
C LYS A 264 -18.30 21.08 -21.88
N SER A 265 -18.30 19.93 -22.57
CA SER A 265 -18.75 18.66 -22.00
C SER A 265 -17.69 17.90 -21.21
N SER A 266 -16.47 18.42 -21.09
CA SER A 266 -15.47 17.92 -20.14
C SER A 266 -16.01 18.05 -18.70
N ARG A 267 -16.51 16.95 -18.14
CA ARG A 267 -17.13 16.90 -16.81
C ARG A 267 -16.39 15.90 -15.93
N GLY A 268 -15.83 16.40 -14.84
CA GLY A 268 -15.20 15.59 -13.80
C GLY A 268 -14.03 14.77 -14.34
N ALA A 269 -14.21 13.45 -14.40
CA ALA A 269 -13.16 12.52 -14.79
C ALA A 269 -13.13 12.21 -16.31
N GLU A 270 -14.16 12.63 -17.05
CA GLU A 270 -14.25 12.57 -18.51
C GLU A 270 -13.72 13.87 -19.14
N VAL A 271 -12.77 13.74 -20.07
CA VAL A 271 -12.10 14.85 -20.72
C VAL A 271 -12.22 14.69 -22.23
N ILE A 272 -12.67 15.76 -22.89
CA ILE A 272 -12.66 15.88 -24.34
C ILE A 272 -11.59 16.90 -24.70
N SER A 273 -10.69 16.54 -25.62
CA SER A 273 -9.59 17.40 -26.07
C SER A 273 -9.47 17.38 -27.60
N ASP A 274 -8.64 18.26 -28.14
CA ASP A 274 -8.28 18.30 -29.56
C ASP A 274 -9.50 18.42 -30.49
N VAL A 275 -10.51 19.20 -30.07
CA VAL A 275 -11.72 19.43 -30.85
C VAL A 275 -11.38 20.34 -32.03
N LEU A 276 -11.51 19.81 -33.24
CA LEU A 276 -11.25 20.53 -34.49
C LEU A 276 -12.38 20.24 -35.48
N ALA A 277 -13.10 21.28 -35.91
CA ALA A 277 -14.03 21.18 -37.02
C ALA A 277 -13.30 21.54 -38.33
N THR A 278 -13.40 20.67 -39.33
CA THR A 278 -12.84 20.94 -40.66
C THR A 278 -13.78 21.82 -41.48
N GLU A 279 -13.20 22.53 -42.45
CA GLU A 279 -13.99 23.20 -43.49
C GLU A 279 -14.73 22.18 -44.36
N GLU A 280 -15.64 22.70 -45.20
CA GLU A 280 -16.41 21.90 -46.14
C GLU A 280 -15.53 21.38 -47.26
N GLU A 281 -15.34 20.06 -47.30
CA GLU A 281 -14.62 19.39 -48.38
C GLU A 281 -15.61 18.84 -49.41
N VAL A 282 -15.32 19.08 -50.69
CA VAL A 282 -16.05 18.47 -51.81
C VAL A 282 -15.40 17.12 -52.11
N VAL A 283 -16.14 16.04 -51.85
CA VAL A 283 -15.69 14.66 -52.07
C VAL A 283 -16.41 14.11 -53.31
N GLU A 284 -15.86 13.09 -53.99
CA GLU A 284 -16.45 12.52 -55.23
C GLU A 284 -17.94 12.13 -55.11
N GLY A 285 -18.44 11.89 -53.89
CA GLY A 285 -19.84 11.55 -53.59
C GLY A 285 -20.75 12.68 -53.06
N GLY A 286 -20.23 13.91 -52.85
CA GLY A 286 -21.01 15.02 -52.27
C GLY A 286 -20.19 16.00 -51.43
N LYS A 287 -20.81 16.58 -50.41
CA LYS A 287 -20.13 17.49 -49.46
C LYS A 287 -19.87 16.78 -48.15
N MET A 288 -18.73 17.05 -47.50
CA MET A 288 -18.38 16.46 -46.22
C MET A 288 -17.81 17.50 -45.27
N ARG A 289 -18.17 17.40 -43.99
CA ARG A 289 -17.52 18.08 -42.87
C ARG A 289 -17.13 17.08 -41.82
N ARG A 290 -16.02 17.30 -41.12
CA ARG A 290 -15.51 16.42 -40.07
C ARG A 290 -15.35 17.19 -38.78
N ILE A 291 -15.65 16.53 -37.66
CA ILE A 291 -15.29 17.01 -36.33
C ILE A 291 -14.37 15.97 -35.71
N ILE A 292 -13.10 16.32 -35.55
CA ILE A 292 -12.11 15.48 -34.91
C ILE A 292 -12.09 15.83 -33.42
N PHE A 293 -12.07 14.83 -32.56
CA PHE A 293 -11.92 15.02 -31.12
C PHE A 293 -11.31 13.78 -30.46
N THR A 294 -10.51 14.03 -29.43
CA THR A 294 -10.03 12.98 -28.53
C THR A 294 -10.97 12.90 -27.33
N TYR A 295 -11.37 11.67 -26.97
CA TYR A 295 -12.17 11.43 -25.77
C TYR A 295 -11.43 10.51 -24.81
N GLU A 296 -11.16 11.04 -23.61
CA GLU A 296 -10.57 10.33 -22.49
C GLU A 296 -11.56 10.17 -21.35
N TYR A 297 -11.67 8.95 -20.82
CA TYR A 297 -12.58 8.66 -19.71
C TYR A 297 -12.02 7.56 -18.80
N PRO A 298 -12.50 7.46 -17.54
CA PRO A 298 -12.07 6.41 -16.63
C PRO A 298 -12.62 5.05 -17.08
N ASP A 299 -11.73 4.09 -17.31
CA ASP A 299 -12.06 2.70 -17.63
C ASP A 299 -11.34 1.79 -16.64
N GLY A 300 -11.98 1.57 -15.49
CA GLY A 300 -11.37 0.88 -14.36
C GLY A 300 -10.18 1.64 -13.78
N MET A 301 -8.98 1.07 -13.89
CA MET A 301 -7.73 1.66 -13.41
C MET A 301 -6.94 2.40 -14.49
N ILE A 302 -7.36 2.32 -15.76
CA ILE A 302 -6.73 3.05 -16.85
C ILE A 302 -7.62 4.22 -17.29
N ARG A 303 -7.01 5.24 -17.88
CA ARG A 303 -7.76 6.21 -18.69
C ARG A 303 -7.82 5.68 -20.11
N ALA A 304 -9.02 5.26 -20.51
CA ALA A 304 -9.25 4.93 -21.90
C ALA A 304 -9.16 6.21 -22.73
N ARG A 305 -8.59 6.10 -23.93
CA ARG A 305 -8.43 7.18 -24.90
C ARG A 305 -8.91 6.68 -26.25
N THR A 306 -9.79 7.44 -26.88
CA THR A 306 -10.26 7.23 -28.24
C THR A 306 -9.98 8.46 -29.08
N THR A 307 -9.50 8.26 -30.31
CA THR A 307 -9.39 9.32 -31.31
C THR A 307 -10.57 9.15 -32.26
N ASN A 308 -11.38 10.19 -32.38
CA ASN A 308 -12.67 10.11 -33.02
C ASN A 308 -12.79 11.14 -34.14
N GLU A 309 -13.48 10.74 -35.19
CA GLU A 309 -13.83 11.57 -36.32
C GLU A 309 -15.33 11.43 -36.57
N LEU A 310 -16.07 12.51 -36.34
CA LEU A 310 -17.49 12.58 -36.65
C LEU A 310 -17.65 13.16 -38.05
N GLU A 311 -17.89 12.29 -39.02
CA GLU A 311 -18.16 12.64 -40.40
C GLU A 311 -19.63 13.04 -40.56
N VAL A 312 -19.85 14.22 -41.13
CA VAL A 312 -21.15 14.73 -41.54
C VAL A 312 -21.14 14.82 -43.06
N PHE A 313 -21.87 13.94 -43.74
CA PHE A 313 -21.83 13.80 -45.20
C PHE A 313 -23.19 14.11 -45.84
N LEU A 314 -23.19 14.87 -46.93
CA LEU A 314 -24.34 15.16 -47.77
C LEU A 314 -24.17 14.45 -49.11
N PRO A 315 -24.91 13.35 -49.37
CA PRO A 315 -24.92 12.69 -50.67
C PRO A 315 -25.39 13.62 -51.80
N ARG A 316 -24.80 13.49 -52.99
CA ARG A 316 -25.30 14.22 -54.18
C ARG A 316 -26.79 13.91 -54.42
N GLY A 317 -27.60 14.97 -54.43
CA GLY A 317 -29.05 14.89 -54.70
C GLY A 317 -29.94 14.72 -53.48
N GLU A 318 -29.37 14.55 -52.27
CA GLU A 318 -30.12 14.55 -51.02
C GLU A 318 -30.16 15.95 -50.37
N LYS A 319 -31.20 16.21 -49.59
CA LYS A 319 -31.39 17.47 -48.83
C LYS A 319 -30.97 17.36 -47.35
N PHE A 320 -30.50 16.19 -46.94
CA PHE A 320 -30.19 15.88 -45.55
C PHE A 320 -28.76 15.38 -45.40
N TRP A 321 -28.04 15.95 -44.44
CA TRP A 321 -26.76 15.45 -44.00
C TRP A 321 -26.96 14.24 -43.08
N HIS A 322 -26.10 13.25 -43.24
CA HIS A 322 -26.03 12.04 -42.43
C HIS A 322 -24.74 12.02 -41.61
N LEU A 323 -24.78 11.37 -40.44
CA LEU A 323 -23.66 11.32 -39.52
C LEU A 323 -23.08 9.92 -39.42
N ARG A 324 -21.74 9.84 -39.45
CA ARG A 324 -20.98 8.62 -39.23
C ARG A 324 -19.86 8.91 -38.24
N LEU A 325 -19.79 8.11 -37.18
CA LEU A 325 -18.71 8.18 -36.22
C LEU A 325 -17.65 7.15 -36.60
N LYS A 326 -16.42 7.61 -36.86
CA LYS A 326 -15.23 6.77 -36.92
C LYS A 326 -14.51 6.88 -35.58
N CYS A 327 -14.48 5.78 -34.84
CA CYS A 327 -13.83 5.72 -33.53
C CYS A 327 -12.61 4.81 -33.63
N LEU A 328 -11.42 5.34 -33.31
CA LEU A 328 -10.19 4.58 -33.17
C LEU A 328 -9.80 4.50 -31.68
N PRO A 329 -10.01 3.35 -31.02
CA PRO A 329 -9.52 3.13 -29.67
C PRO A 329 -7.98 3.13 -29.65
N VAL A 330 -7.37 3.99 -28.82
CA VAL A 330 -5.91 4.11 -28.69
C VAL A 330 -5.41 3.50 -27.38
N ARG A 331 -6.10 3.79 -26.27
CA ARG A 331 -5.91 3.11 -24.99
C ARG A 331 -7.26 2.62 -24.51
N PHE A 332 -7.38 1.34 -24.21
CA PHE A 332 -8.66 0.73 -23.88
C PHE A 332 -8.45 -0.59 -23.17
N SER A 333 -9.47 -1.03 -22.46
CA SER A 333 -9.50 -2.37 -21.88
C SER A 333 -10.13 -3.34 -22.86
N PHE A 334 -11.23 -2.91 -23.46
CA PHE A 334 -11.85 -3.57 -24.60
C PHE A 334 -12.12 -2.55 -25.70
N PRO A 335 -11.73 -2.84 -26.96
CA PRO A 335 -11.89 -1.88 -28.04
C PRO A 335 -13.37 -1.62 -28.36
N ALA A 336 -14.23 -2.63 -28.20
CA ALA A 336 -15.68 -2.50 -28.38
C ALA A 336 -16.34 -1.61 -27.30
N ASP A 337 -15.92 -1.73 -26.03
CA ASP A 337 -16.43 -0.89 -24.94
C ASP A 337 -16.00 0.56 -25.13
N ALA A 338 -14.79 0.79 -25.64
CA ALA A 338 -14.32 2.13 -25.98
C ALA A 338 -15.13 2.77 -27.10
N ALA A 339 -15.39 2.03 -28.17
CA ALA A 339 -16.28 2.47 -29.23
C ALA A 339 -17.71 2.74 -28.71
N TYR A 340 -18.21 1.91 -27.79
CA TYR A 340 -19.52 2.08 -27.17
C TYR A 340 -19.61 3.34 -26.30
N ALA A 341 -18.60 3.58 -25.47
CA ALA A 341 -18.53 4.77 -24.61
C ALA A 341 -18.55 6.05 -25.44
N THR A 342 -17.73 6.12 -26.49
CA THR A 342 -17.73 7.26 -27.43
C THR A 342 -19.06 7.41 -28.15
N THR A 343 -19.65 6.30 -28.61
CA THR A 343 -20.98 6.34 -29.27
C THR A 343 -22.05 6.91 -28.35
N ARG A 344 -22.01 6.55 -27.05
CA ARG A 344 -22.92 7.08 -26.05
C ARG A 344 -22.73 8.59 -25.84
N LEU A 345 -21.49 9.07 -25.86
CA LEU A 345 -21.18 10.50 -25.80
C LEU A 345 -21.78 11.25 -27.00
N VAL A 346 -21.51 10.77 -28.23
CA VAL A 346 -22.03 11.39 -29.46
C VAL A 346 -23.55 11.34 -29.53
N ARG A 347 -24.19 10.27 -29.03
CA ARG A 347 -25.65 10.20 -28.93
C ARG A 347 -26.24 11.26 -27.99
N LYS A 348 -25.58 11.56 -26.86
CA LYS A 348 -26.03 12.66 -25.97
C LYS A 348 -25.97 14.01 -26.69
N LEU A 349 -24.89 14.28 -27.42
CA LEU A 349 -24.74 15.48 -28.25
C LEU A 349 -25.90 15.60 -29.25
N VAL A 350 -26.16 14.51 -30.00
CA VAL A 350 -27.21 14.44 -31.02
C VAL A 350 -28.62 14.60 -30.43
N LEU A 351 -28.89 13.97 -29.29
CA LEU A 351 -30.17 14.09 -28.60
C LEU A 351 -30.40 15.52 -28.11
N GLU A 352 -29.41 16.15 -27.47
CA GLU A 352 -29.50 17.54 -27.05
C GLU A 352 -29.70 18.49 -28.24
N TRP A 353 -29.00 18.28 -29.35
CA TRP A 353 -29.21 19.02 -30.58
C TRP A 353 -30.66 18.90 -31.07
N SER A 354 -31.15 17.67 -31.23
CA SER A 354 -32.51 17.40 -31.72
C SER A 354 -33.60 18.04 -30.86
N SER A 355 -33.40 18.06 -29.54
CA SER A 355 -34.33 18.70 -28.60
C SER A 355 -34.38 20.22 -28.79
N ARG A 356 -33.23 20.87 -29.04
CA ARG A 356 -33.17 22.33 -29.25
C ARG A 356 -33.73 22.75 -30.60
N VAL A 357 -33.51 21.94 -31.63
CA VAL A 357 -34.04 22.22 -32.98
C VAL A 357 -35.57 22.10 -32.99
N LYS A 358 -36.16 21.12 -32.30
CA LYS A 358 -37.61 21.02 -32.16
C LYS A 358 -38.22 22.27 -31.52
N ILE A 359 -37.62 22.77 -30.43
CA ILE A 359 -38.08 23.99 -29.75
C ILE A 359 -38.04 25.19 -30.70
N LYS A 360 -36.95 25.36 -31.46
CA LYS A 360 -36.83 26.44 -32.45
C LYS A 360 -37.85 26.35 -33.60
N LEU A 361 -38.27 25.15 -33.98
CA LEU A 361 -39.26 24.92 -35.04
C LEU A 361 -40.70 25.06 -34.54
N GLU A 362 -40.94 24.98 -33.23
CA GLU A 362 -42.26 25.21 -32.61
C GLU A 362 -42.47 26.69 -32.22
N GLU A 363 -41.40 27.47 -32.09
CA GLU A 363 -41.42 28.93 -31.84
C GLU A 363 -41.49 29.78 -33.13
N LEU A 364 -41.31 29.17 -34.30
CA LEU A 364 -41.49 29.76 -35.64
C LEU A 364 -42.86 29.37 -36.21
#